data_AF-A0A914F3R5-F1
#
_entry.id   AF-A0A914F3R5-F1
#
_cell.length_a   1.000
_cell.length_b   1.000
_cell.length_c   1.000
_cell.angle_alpha   90.00
_cell.angle_beta   90.00
_cell.angle_gamma   90.00
#
_symmetry.space_group_name_H-M   'P 1'
#
loop_
_entity.id
_entity.type
_entity.pdbx_description
1 polymer ?
#
loop_
_entity_poly.entity_id
_entity_poly.type
_entity_poly.pdbx_seq_one_letter_code
_entity_poly.pdbx_strand_id
1 'polypeptide(L)'
;MFDLCVEPFKPTCFNEEPARGRYETAVSLMEFICRGGYQEMSKSFECFSRTLTRAEMMQCQAEMLSDTNKISNKIPTSGLAQNEAVCGAMKNYVECIKYPVRYECGYRAWQDVREVIVGPAQLIMPDCELNIAPKHSIGTIGAALSAIFAKLWVTMSHRKFSAPRHGHMGFTPKKRSKRHLGKCKAFPKDDASKPVHLTAFIGFKAGMTHIVRDVDKPGSKVNKKEVVEAVTVIETPPLVIIGVTGLIETPRGPRAFKTVWAEHIAEDARRRYYKNWFVFLYTCHYRIVVSCFVFQLSLLCTICMSVEKINTPSAISPKKAFSKSSKKWQDEDGKKSIESDLNKIKKYCSTVRVIAHTQQKILRRRDKKAHIIEIQLNGGSVSDKVDWAREHFEKQIPVEQVFSQDELIDCIGVTKGHGYKGVTSRWHTKKLPRKTHKGLRKVACIGAWHPSRVQFTVARAGQKGYHHRTEINKKIYRLGKSCLTPEGKKNATTESDVTEKNINPLGGFPHYGLVNQDYVMIRGCCIGPKKRPITLRKSLIDHKKRFAFEKINLKWIDTASKFGHGRFQTKAEKKAFMGKLKKDLVAESA
;
A
#
# COMPACT_ATOMS: atom_id res chain seq x y z
N MET A 1 6.42 27.82 45.35
CA MET A 1 7.48 28.48 46.14
C MET A 1 6.93 29.62 47.02
N PHE A 2 5.76 30.18 46.72
CA PHE A 2 5.06 31.13 47.62
C PHE A 2 4.27 30.42 48.74
N ASP A 3 3.64 29.27 48.47
CA ASP A 3 2.86 28.52 49.48
C ASP A 3 3.71 27.76 50.52
N LEU A 4 5.01 27.57 50.29
CA LEU A 4 5.91 26.85 51.21
C LEU A 4 6.49 27.76 52.32
N CYS A 5 6.39 29.09 52.19
CA CYS A 5 6.92 30.04 53.18
C CYS A 5 5.87 30.57 54.17
N VAL A 6 4.58 30.29 53.97
CA VAL A 6 3.48 30.85 54.79
C VAL A 6 2.70 29.78 55.57
N GLU A 7 2.79 28.51 55.17
CA GLU A 7 2.13 27.39 55.85
C GLU A 7 2.41 27.28 57.35
N PRO A 8 3.65 27.46 57.86
CA PRO A 8 3.90 27.37 59.30
C PRO A 8 3.38 28.58 60.09
N PHE A 9 3.08 29.71 59.43
CA PHE A 9 2.55 30.91 60.07
C PHE A 9 1.02 30.98 60.10
N LYS A 10 0.34 30.26 59.19
CA LYS A 10 -1.13 30.11 59.18
C LYS A 10 -1.72 29.54 60.49
N PRO A 11 -1.18 28.47 61.10
CA PRO A 11 -1.77 27.91 62.33
C PRO A 11 -1.55 28.80 63.56
N THR A 12 -0.45 29.57 63.60
CA THR A 12 -0.15 30.52 64.69
C THR A 12 -1.00 31.78 64.64
N CYS A 13 -1.36 32.28 63.46
CA CYS A 13 -2.21 33.47 63.34
C CYS A 13 -3.71 33.22 63.59
N PHE A 14 -4.19 31.97 63.50
CA PHE A 14 -5.64 31.66 63.56
C PHE A 14 -6.15 31.18 64.94
N ASN A 15 -5.28 31.02 65.94
CA ASN A 15 -5.67 30.54 67.27
C ASN A 15 -5.88 31.65 68.31
N GLU A 16 -5.47 32.90 68.03
CA GLU A 16 -5.51 33.99 69.04
C GLU A 16 -6.41 35.20 68.70
N GLU A 17 -7.19 35.19 67.62
CA GLU A 17 -8.11 36.30 67.32
C GLU A 17 -9.60 35.94 67.52
N PRO A 18 -10.41 36.81 68.18
CA PRO A 18 -11.88 36.70 68.24
C PRO A 18 -12.57 36.83 66.86
N ALA A 19 -11.80 37.02 65.78
CA ALA A 19 -12.27 37.25 64.43
C ALA A 19 -12.73 35.98 63.69
N ARG A 20 -12.56 34.79 64.27
CA ARG A 20 -12.95 33.51 63.63
C ARG A 20 -14.44 33.47 63.27
N GLY A 21 -15.33 33.96 64.13
CA GLY A 21 -16.77 34.00 63.83
C GLY A 21 -17.20 34.99 62.74
N ARG A 22 -16.39 36.01 62.43
CA ARG A 22 -16.73 37.02 61.39
C ARG A 22 -16.30 36.59 59.99
N TYR A 23 -15.26 35.76 59.87
CA TYR A 23 -14.71 35.35 58.58
C TYR A 23 -14.96 33.87 58.24
N GLU A 24 -15.48 33.06 59.16
CA GLU A 24 -15.80 31.64 58.92
C GLU A 24 -16.76 31.45 57.73
N THR A 25 -17.79 32.29 57.62
CA THR A 25 -18.73 32.30 56.49
C THR A 25 -18.02 32.63 55.17
N ALA A 26 -17.12 33.63 55.17
CA ALA A 26 -16.37 34.05 53.98
C ALA A 26 -15.34 33.00 53.55
N VAL A 27 -14.68 32.34 54.51
CA VAL A 27 -13.75 31.23 54.25
C VAL A 27 -14.49 30.04 53.67
N SER A 28 -15.67 29.71 54.20
CA SER A 28 -16.52 28.61 53.69
C SER A 28 -17.05 28.89 52.28
N LEU A 29 -17.41 30.15 51.98
CA LEU A 29 -17.87 30.58 50.64
C LEU A 29 -16.79 30.39 49.56
N MET A 30 -15.52 30.63 49.89
CA MET A 30 -14.41 30.62 48.94
C MET A 30 -13.57 29.35 48.99
N GLU A 31 -13.91 28.38 49.84
CA GLU A 31 -13.10 27.19 50.10
C GLU A 31 -12.78 26.39 48.84
N PHE A 32 -13.80 26.15 48.00
CA PHE A 32 -13.64 25.38 46.77
C PHE A 32 -12.71 26.10 45.76
N ILE A 33 -12.90 27.41 45.58
CA ILE A 33 -12.12 28.22 44.64
C ILE A 33 -10.66 28.32 45.09
N CYS A 34 -10.40 28.44 46.39
CA CYS A 34 -9.05 28.61 46.94
C CYS A 34 -8.26 27.30 47.11
N ARG A 35 -8.91 26.13 47.04
CA ARG A 35 -8.26 24.81 47.17
C ARG A 35 -8.27 24.06 45.83
N GLY A 36 -9.05 22.97 45.73
CA GLY A 36 -9.03 22.05 44.59
C GLY A 36 -9.57 22.64 43.29
N GLY A 37 -10.46 23.64 43.36
CA GLY A 37 -11.06 24.27 42.19
C GLY A 37 -10.13 25.23 41.44
N TYR A 38 -9.11 25.79 42.09
CA TYR A 38 -8.24 26.82 41.51
C TYR A 38 -7.50 26.34 40.25
N GLN A 39 -6.88 25.16 40.31
CA GLN A 39 -6.09 24.64 39.20
C GLN A 39 -6.95 24.33 37.97
N GLU A 40 -8.17 23.83 38.19
CA GLU A 40 -9.06 23.39 37.13
C GLU A 40 -9.83 24.56 36.50
N MET A 41 -10.20 25.56 37.32
CA MET A 41 -10.69 26.84 36.83
C MET A 41 -9.62 27.60 36.05
N SER A 42 -8.37 27.62 36.51
CA SER A 42 -7.26 28.30 35.82
C SER A 42 -7.00 27.71 34.43
N LYS A 43 -7.00 26.37 34.30
CA LYS A 43 -6.87 25.69 33.00
C LYS A 43 -8.00 26.00 32.03
N SER A 44 -9.21 26.24 32.57
CA SER A 44 -10.42 26.49 31.79
C SER A 44 -10.73 27.98 31.60
N PHE A 45 -9.90 28.87 32.17
CA PHE A 45 -10.15 30.31 32.25
C PHE A 45 -10.29 30.97 30.88
N GLU A 46 -9.40 30.66 29.93
CA GLU A 46 -9.46 31.21 28.57
C GLU A 46 -10.75 30.77 27.84
N CYS A 47 -11.21 29.54 28.09
CA CYS A 47 -12.47 29.04 27.56
C CYS A 47 -13.67 29.77 28.18
N PHE A 48 -13.68 29.96 29.50
CA PHE A 48 -14.76 30.68 30.18
C PHE A 48 -14.84 32.14 29.73
N SER A 49 -13.70 32.84 29.62
CA SER A 49 -13.65 34.23 29.15
C SER A 49 -14.27 34.37 27.75
N ARG A 50 -13.93 33.46 26.83
CA ARG A 50 -14.56 33.43 25.50
C ARG A 50 -16.06 33.09 25.56
N THR A 51 -16.44 32.11 26.38
CA THR A 51 -17.84 31.67 26.49
C THR A 51 -18.73 32.78 27.07
N LEU A 52 -18.24 33.50 28.08
CA LEU A 52 -18.95 34.61 28.73
C LEU A 52 -19.24 35.77 27.77
N THR A 53 -18.39 36.01 26.77
CA THR A 53 -18.63 37.06 25.75
C THR A 53 -19.67 36.68 24.69
N ARG A 54 -20.20 35.44 24.69
CA ARG A 54 -21.23 35.03 23.71
C ARG A 54 -22.59 35.67 24.04
N ALA A 55 -23.34 36.01 22.99
CA ALA A 55 -24.67 36.59 23.12
C ALA A 55 -25.63 35.73 23.97
N GLU A 56 -25.56 34.40 23.83
CA GLU A 56 -26.35 33.46 24.64
C GLU A 56 -26.07 33.58 26.15
N MET A 57 -24.80 33.74 26.53
CA MET A 57 -24.42 33.90 27.95
C MET A 57 -24.77 35.28 28.49
N MET A 58 -24.57 36.32 27.69
CA MET A 58 -24.98 37.69 28.04
C MET A 58 -26.50 37.79 28.22
N GLN A 59 -27.27 37.06 27.41
CA GLN A 59 -28.72 36.96 27.56
C GLN A 59 -29.10 36.26 28.88
N CYS A 60 -28.49 35.09 29.19
CA CYS A 60 -28.73 34.42 30.48
C CYS A 60 -28.43 35.36 31.67
N GLN A 61 -27.35 36.13 31.61
CA GLN A 61 -26.97 37.06 32.67
C GLN A 61 -27.93 38.25 32.77
N ALA A 62 -28.39 38.79 31.65
CA ALA A 62 -29.37 39.87 31.61
C ALA A 62 -30.75 39.42 32.14
N GLU A 63 -31.18 38.20 31.82
CA GLU A 63 -32.42 37.60 32.34
C GLU A 63 -32.35 37.43 33.86
N MET A 64 -31.23 36.92 34.39
CA MET A 64 -31.04 36.75 35.83
C MET A 64 -31.07 38.10 36.58
N LEU A 65 -30.40 39.12 36.04
CA LEU A 65 -30.44 40.47 36.60
C LEU A 65 -31.84 41.10 36.52
N SER A 66 -32.56 40.89 35.42
CA SER A 66 -33.95 41.35 35.27
C SER A 66 -34.85 40.71 36.32
N ASP A 67 -34.74 39.41 36.53
CA ASP A 67 -35.56 38.67 37.47
C ASP A 67 -35.22 39.04 38.91
N THR A 68 -33.93 39.21 39.23
CA THR A 68 -33.49 39.67 40.56
C THR A 68 -34.00 41.10 40.86
N ASN A 69 -33.95 42.00 39.89
CA ASN A 69 -34.48 43.36 40.05
C ASN A 69 -36.01 43.39 40.20
N LYS A 70 -36.74 42.53 39.48
CA LYS A 70 -38.19 42.37 39.65
C LYS A 70 -38.54 41.86 41.05
N ILE A 71 -37.75 40.94 41.59
CA ILE A 71 -37.93 40.40 42.94
C ILE A 71 -37.68 41.50 43.97
N SER A 72 -36.57 42.25 43.84
CA SER A 72 -36.22 43.35 44.74
C SER A 72 -37.25 44.48 44.77
N ASN A 73 -37.89 44.79 43.64
CA ASN A 73 -38.85 45.90 43.55
C ASN A 73 -40.29 45.51 43.94
N LYS A 74 -40.62 44.20 43.99
CA LYS A 74 -41.99 43.72 44.24
C LYS A 74 -42.22 43.13 45.62
N ILE A 75 -41.17 42.74 46.35
CA ILE A 75 -41.27 42.05 47.64
C ILE A 75 -40.52 42.86 48.71
N PRO A 76 -41.16 43.80 49.44
CA PRO A 76 -40.48 44.65 50.41
C PRO A 76 -40.49 44.07 51.84
N THR A 77 -40.32 42.76 52.01
CA THR A 77 -40.18 42.15 53.36
C THR A 77 -39.13 41.03 53.35
N SER A 78 -38.13 41.17 54.23
CA SER A 78 -37.06 40.20 54.45
C SER A 78 -37.63 38.91 55.04
N GLY A 79 -37.77 37.86 54.21
CA GLY A 79 -38.30 36.56 54.65
C GLY A 79 -38.17 35.45 53.60
N LEU A 80 -38.47 34.22 54.01
CA LEU A 80 -38.34 32.96 53.24
C LEU A 80 -38.81 33.05 51.77
N ALA A 81 -39.89 33.80 51.51
CA ALA A 81 -40.45 33.96 50.16
C ALA A 81 -39.51 34.69 49.18
N GLN A 82 -38.70 35.64 49.67
CA GLN A 82 -37.69 36.31 48.85
C GLN A 82 -36.55 35.33 48.52
N ASN A 83 -36.13 34.51 49.49
CA ASN A 83 -35.10 33.48 49.27
C ASN A 83 -35.57 32.42 48.27
N GLU A 84 -36.85 32.03 48.30
CA GLU A 84 -37.42 31.08 47.34
C GLU A 84 -37.49 31.66 45.92
N ALA A 85 -37.88 32.92 45.77
CA ALA A 85 -37.90 33.60 44.48
C ALA A 85 -36.50 33.80 43.88
N VAL A 86 -35.53 34.20 44.71
CA VAL A 86 -34.11 34.32 44.30
C VAL A 86 -33.52 32.96 43.95
N CYS A 87 -33.86 31.91 44.70
CA CYS A 87 -33.49 30.53 44.41
C CYS A 87 -34.00 30.08 43.03
N GLY A 88 -35.25 30.43 42.68
CA GLY A 88 -35.83 30.16 41.37
C GLY A 88 -35.09 30.86 40.22
N ALA A 89 -34.75 32.14 40.39
CA ALA A 89 -33.97 32.90 39.41
C ALA A 89 -32.55 32.30 39.20
N MET A 90 -31.88 31.92 40.30
CA MET A 90 -30.58 31.26 40.24
C MET A 90 -30.65 29.89 39.53
N LYS A 91 -31.72 29.11 39.77
CA LYS A 91 -31.93 27.83 39.10
C LYS A 91 -32.07 27.98 37.59
N ASN A 92 -32.85 28.96 37.14
CA ASN A 92 -33.03 29.26 35.71
C ASN A 92 -31.70 29.67 35.07
N TYR A 93 -30.90 30.49 35.76
CA TYR A 93 -29.58 30.88 35.28
C TYR A 93 -28.62 29.69 35.16
N VAL A 94 -28.54 28.83 36.19
CA VAL A 94 -27.71 27.62 36.18
C VAL A 94 -28.12 26.68 35.04
N GLU A 95 -29.42 26.55 34.73
CA GLU A 95 -29.89 25.79 33.56
C GLU A 95 -29.49 26.43 32.22
N CYS A 96 -29.62 27.75 32.12
CA CYS A 96 -29.30 28.52 30.92
C CYS A 96 -27.80 28.37 30.54
N ILE A 97 -26.89 28.50 31.52
CA ILE A 97 -25.44 28.43 31.28
C ILE A 97 -24.91 27.00 31.11
N LYS A 98 -25.69 25.97 31.51
CA LYS A 98 -25.26 24.57 31.52
C LYS A 98 -24.84 24.07 30.15
N TYR A 99 -25.64 24.34 29.12
CA TYR A 99 -25.39 23.81 27.79
C TYR A 99 -24.20 24.51 27.09
N PRO A 100 -24.12 25.86 27.07
CA PRO A 100 -22.96 26.57 26.52
C PRO A 100 -21.64 26.13 27.17
N VAL A 101 -21.58 26.12 28.50
CA VAL A 101 -20.34 25.80 29.23
C VAL A 101 -19.95 24.33 29.03
N ARG A 102 -20.91 23.39 29.11
CA ARG A 102 -20.62 21.95 28.95
C ARG A 102 -20.19 21.60 27.53
N TYR A 103 -20.74 22.27 26.52
CA TYR A 103 -20.42 21.99 25.13
C TYR A 103 -19.08 22.61 24.71
N GLU A 104 -18.79 23.83 25.16
CA GLU A 104 -17.56 24.54 24.77
C GLU A 104 -16.36 24.17 25.64
N CYS A 105 -16.51 24.19 26.96
CA CYS A 105 -15.42 23.99 27.91
C CYS A 105 -15.37 22.56 28.46
N GLY A 106 -16.40 21.75 28.18
CA GLY A 106 -16.45 20.34 28.54
C GLY A 106 -17.17 20.06 29.86
N TYR A 107 -17.36 18.77 30.16
CA TYR A 107 -18.17 18.34 31.29
C TYR A 107 -17.54 18.62 32.66
N ARG A 108 -16.22 18.51 32.80
CA ARG A 108 -15.52 18.80 34.06
C ARG A 108 -15.58 20.28 34.41
N ALA A 109 -15.28 21.15 33.43
CA ALA A 109 -15.41 22.60 33.59
C ALA A 109 -16.83 23.03 34.03
N TRP A 110 -17.88 22.35 33.54
CA TRP A 110 -19.24 22.56 34.01
C TRP A 110 -19.46 22.12 35.47
N GLN A 111 -18.87 21.00 35.89
CA GLN A 111 -18.96 20.55 37.28
C GLN A 111 -18.29 21.55 38.24
N ASP A 112 -17.15 22.11 37.83
CA ASP A 112 -16.44 23.13 38.62
C ASP A 112 -17.26 24.43 38.74
N VAL A 113 -17.80 24.94 37.61
CA VAL A 113 -18.68 26.13 37.62
C VAL A 113 -19.95 25.88 38.44
N ARG A 114 -20.51 24.67 38.40
CA ARG A 114 -21.65 24.31 39.24
C ARG A 114 -21.30 24.38 40.73
N GLU A 115 -20.17 23.82 41.15
CA GLU A 115 -19.78 23.86 42.57
C GLU A 115 -19.50 25.29 43.06
N VAL A 116 -18.92 26.14 42.21
CA VAL A 116 -18.73 27.57 42.49
C VAL A 116 -20.05 28.31 42.72
N ILE A 117 -21.15 27.89 42.09
CA ILE A 117 -22.47 28.55 42.26
C ILE A 117 -23.27 27.91 43.39
N VAL A 118 -23.31 26.57 43.43
CA VAL A 118 -24.17 25.80 44.34
C VAL A 118 -23.63 25.80 45.77
N GLY A 119 -22.32 25.69 45.96
CA GLY A 119 -21.70 25.69 47.29
C GLY A 119 -22.04 26.96 48.09
N PRO A 120 -21.80 28.16 47.54
CA PRO A 120 -22.21 29.42 48.18
C PRO A 120 -23.71 29.55 48.40
N ALA A 121 -24.52 29.14 47.43
CA ALA A 121 -25.96 29.25 47.52
C ALA A 121 -26.56 28.40 48.64
N GLN A 122 -26.04 27.18 48.86
CA GLN A 122 -26.48 26.31 49.96
C GLN A 122 -26.10 26.86 51.33
N LEU A 123 -25.02 27.63 51.43
CA LEU A 123 -24.59 28.24 52.69
C LEU A 123 -25.43 29.48 53.04
N ILE A 124 -25.82 30.28 52.03
CA ILE A 124 -26.61 31.51 52.20
C ILE A 124 -28.12 31.20 52.28
N MET A 125 -28.60 30.23 51.51
CA MET A 125 -29.99 29.81 51.43
C MET A 125 -30.08 28.28 51.61
N PRO A 126 -30.06 27.78 52.86
CA PRO A 126 -30.02 26.34 53.13
C PRO A 126 -31.24 25.58 52.59
N ASP A 127 -32.39 26.25 52.46
CA ASP A 127 -33.63 25.67 51.91
C ASP A 127 -33.69 25.74 50.37
N CYS A 128 -32.67 26.31 49.71
CA CYS A 128 -32.63 26.44 48.25
C CYS A 128 -32.07 25.19 47.56
N GLU A 129 -32.95 24.35 47.01
CA GLU A 129 -32.55 23.20 46.20
C GLU A 129 -32.17 23.59 44.76
N LEU A 130 -30.92 24.04 44.55
CA LEU A 130 -30.32 24.17 43.21
C LEU A 130 -29.96 22.82 42.58
N ASN A 131 -30.30 21.72 43.23
CA ASN A 131 -30.00 20.36 42.80
C ASN A 131 -30.90 19.92 41.64
N ILE A 132 -30.43 20.13 40.41
CA ILE A 132 -30.92 19.38 39.25
C ILE A 132 -30.15 18.06 39.18
N ALA A 133 -30.42 17.18 40.15
CA ALA A 133 -30.18 15.76 39.98
C ALA A 133 -31.43 15.13 39.35
N PRO A 134 -31.32 14.20 38.40
CA PRO A 134 -32.47 13.46 37.93
C PRO A 134 -33.03 12.68 39.11
N LYS A 135 -34.22 13.05 39.60
CA LYS A 135 -34.98 12.25 40.57
C LYS A 135 -35.31 10.92 39.89
N HIS A 136 -34.48 9.90 40.10
CA HIS A 136 -34.91 8.51 39.98
C HIS A 136 -35.72 8.17 41.23
N SER A 137 -36.99 8.57 41.25
CA SER A 137 -37.97 7.95 42.14
C SER A 137 -38.24 6.54 41.61
N ILE A 138 -37.61 5.56 42.24
CA ILE A 138 -37.90 4.15 42.02
C ILE A 138 -39.22 3.86 42.75
N GLY A 139 -40.33 4.16 42.08
CA GLY A 139 -41.61 3.51 42.40
C GLY A 139 -41.44 2.00 42.15
N THR A 140 -42.09 1.18 42.96
CA THR A 140 -41.98 -0.30 42.97
C THR A 140 -42.40 -0.99 41.66
N ILE A 141 -42.96 -0.26 40.70
CA ILE A 141 -43.20 -0.73 39.32
C ILE A 141 -42.01 -0.38 38.39
N GLY A 142 -41.27 0.67 38.73
CA GLY A 142 -40.03 1.10 38.08
C GLY A 142 -38.81 0.27 38.48
N ALA A 143 -38.80 -0.48 39.58
CA ALA A 143 -37.69 -1.38 39.91
C ALA A 143 -37.64 -2.58 38.94
N ALA A 144 -38.79 -3.10 38.49
CA ALA A 144 -38.85 -4.12 37.46
C ALA A 144 -38.43 -3.57 36.09
N LEU A 145 -38.92 -2.38 35.72
CA LEU A 145 -38.57 -1.73 34.45
C LEU A 145 -37.14 -1.17 34.43
N SER A 146 -36.60 -0.71 35.56
CA SER A 146 -35.21 -0.26 35.77
C SER A 146 -34.27 -1.46 35.88
N ALA A 147 -34.65 -2.57 36.50
CA ALA A 147 -33.88 -3.80 36.44
C ALA A 147 -33.89 -4.40 35.02
N ILE A 148 -34.97 -4.23 34.25
CA ILE A 148 -35.05 -4.57 32.83
C ILE A 148 -34.20 -3.59 31.99
N PHE A 149 -34.26 -2.28 32.24
CA PHE A 149 -33.46 -1.26 31.54
C PHE A 149 -31.98 -1.31 31.91
N ALA A 150 -31.63 -1.59 33.17
CA ALA A 150 -30.26 -1.78 33.66
C ALA A 150 -29.68 -3.15 33.25
N LYS A 151 -30.49 -4.22 33.17
CA LYS A 151 -30.11 -5.45 32.45
C LYS A 151 -29.94 -5.21 30.95
N LEU A 152 -30.67 -4.27 30.35
CA LEU A 152 -30.49 -3.88 28.95
C LEU A 152 -29.29 -2.94 28.73
N TRP A 153 -28.89 -2.14 29.72
CA TRP A 153 -27.80 -1.15 29.60
C TRP A 153 -26.43 -1.65 30.07
N VAL A 154 -26.37 -2.69 30.88
CA VAL A 154 -25.12 -3.33 31.29
C VAL A 154 -25.00 -4.71 30.65
N THR A 155 -24.71 -4.76 29.35
CA THR A 155 -23.95 -5.85 28.69
C THR A 155 -23.61 -5.46 27.24
N MET A 156 -22.92 -4.34 27.04
CA MET A 156 -21.91 -4.33 25.96
C MET A 156 -20.65 -5.01 26.50
N SER A 157 -20.80 -6.30 26.80
CA SER A 157 -19.70 -7.21 27.10
C SER A 157 -18.88 -7.46 25.83
N HIS A 158 -17.99 -8.45 25.87
CA HIS A 158 -17.32 -9.02 24.71
C HIS A 158 -18.24 -9.15 23.48
N ARG A 159 -17.65 -9.19 22.29
CA ARG A 159 -18.37 -9.28 21.01
C ARG A 159 -19.43 -10.39 21.04
N LYS A 160 -20.72 -10.03 20.90
CA LYS A 160 -21.89 -10.94 20.99
C LYS A 160 -21.79 -12.19 20.11
N PHE A 161 -21.30 -12.05 18.86
CA PHE A 161 -21.10 -13.17 17.95
C PHE A 161 -19.65 -13.19 17.45
N SER A 162 -18.99 -14.33 17.60
CA SER A 162 -17.67 -14.56 17.01
C SER A 162 -17.75 -14.49 15.49
N ALA A 163 -16.82 -13.79 14.86
CA ALA A 163 -16.59 -13.94 13.43
C ALA A 163 -15.11 -13.73 13.10
N PRO A 164 -14.62 -14.33 12.00
CA PRO A 164 -13.24 -14.19 11.57
C PRO A 164 -12.84 -12.74 11.37
N ARG A 165 -11.54 -12.50 11.46
CA ARG A 165 -10.95 -11.19 11.20
C ARG A 165 -11.07 -10.82 9.71
N HIS A 166 -11.48 -9.59 9.43
CA HIS A 166 -11.44 -9.06 8.08
C HIS A 166 -10.02 -8.73 7.64
N GLY A 167 -9.46 -9.56 6.76
CA GLY A 167 -8.18 -9.37 6.09
C GLY A 167 -6.96 -9.80 6.92
N HIS A 168 -5.92 -10.21 6.19
CA HIS A 168 -4.70 -10.77 6.77
C HIS A 168 -3.68 -9.69 7.17
N MET A 169 -3.13 -9.80 8.39
CA MET A 169 -2.23 -8.78 8.96
C MET A 169 -0.76 -8.93 8.57
N GLY A 170 -0.29 -10.13 8.21
CA GLY A 170 1.07 -10.32 7.70
C GLY A 170 1.34 -9.64 6.34
N PHE A 171 0.30 -9.08 5.71
CA PHE A 171 0.42 -8.27 4.49
C PHE A 171 0.32 -6.76 4.75
N THR A 172 0.37 -6.34 6.01
CA THR A 172 0.58 -4.93 6.38
C THR A 172 2.07 -4.59 6.32
N PRO A 173 2.46 -3.35 5.95
CA PRO A 173 1.61 -2.24 5.50
C PRO A 173 1.07 -2.41 4.07
N LYS A 174 -0.23 -2.14 3.88
CA LYS A 174 -0.90 -2.18 2.56
C LYS A 174 -0.66 -0.89 1.76
N LYS A 175 0.58 -0.70 1.30
CA LYS A 175 1.04 0.46 0.51
C LYS A 175 1.47 0.09 -0.92
N ARG A 176 1.67 1.11 -1.76
CA ARG A 176 2.21 0.94 -3.12
C ARG A 176 3.63 0.35 -3.04
N SER A 177 3.91 -0.70 -3.81
CA SER A 177 5.27 -1.22 -3.99
C SER A 177 6.18 -0.14 -4.56
N LYS A 178 7.38 0.02 -3.99
CA LYS A 178 8.39 0.96 -4.52
C LYS A 178 8.97 0.48 -5.85
N ARG A 179 9.11 -0.84 -6.02
CA ARG A 179 9.62 -1.47 -7.25
C ARG A 179 8.47 -1.90 -8.15
N HIS A 180 8.65 -1.73 -9.46
CA HIS A 180 7.73 -2.22 -10.48
C HIS A 180 7.84 -3.75 -10.68
N LEU A 181 9.07 -4.25 -10.62
CA LEU A 181 9.42 -5.66 -10.68
C LEU A 181 9.31 -6.32 -9.30
N GLY A 182 8.93 -7.59 -9.27
CA GLY A 182 8.96 -8.40 -8.05
C GLY A 182 10.38 -8.62 -7.56
N LYS A 183 10.76 -8.07 -6.40
CA LYS A 183 12.07 -8.40 -5.80
C LYS A 183 12.00 -9.81 -5.23
N CYS A 184 12.93 -10.68 -5.62
CA CYS A 184 13.20 -11.92 -4.91
C CYS A 184 13.82 -11.59 -3.54
N LYS A 185 13.13 -11.92 -2.44
CA LYS A 185 13.61 -11.63 -1.08
C LYS A 185 14.49 -12.73 -0.49
N ALA A 186 14.21 -13.97 -0.88
CA ALA A 186 14.92 -15.17 -0.46
C ALA A 186 15.04 -16.09 -1.68
N PHE A 187 16.18 -16.74 -1.85
CA PHE A 187 16.38 -17.76 -2.88
C PHE A 187 16.26 -19.15 -2.25
N PRO A 188 16.09 -20.22 -3.05
CA PRO A 188 16.17 -21.58 -2.55
C PRO A 188 17.48 -21.79 -1.79
N LYS A 189 17.44 -22.64 -0.76
CA LYS A 189 18.66 -23.01 -0.04
C LYS A 189 19.64 -23.67 -1.00
N ASP A 190 20.90 -23.37 -0.81
CA ASP A 190 21.98 -23.89 -1.65
C ASP A 190 22.34 -25.32 -1.24
N ASP A 191 22.72 -26.13 -2.23
CA ASP A 191 23.04 -27.54 -2.09
C ASP A 191 24.22 -27.86 -3.00
N ALA A 192 25.41 -27.97 -2.42
CA ALA A 192 26.67 -28.12 -3.15
C ALA A 192 26.77 -29.44 -3.95
N SER A 193 25.95 -30.44 -3.63
CA SER A 193 25.95 -31.74 -4.34
C SER A 193 25.38 -31.64 -5.76
N LYS A 194 24.53 -30.64 -6.02
CA LYS A 194 23.89 -30.43 -7.32
C LYS A 194 24.81 -29.65 -8.26
N PRO A 195 24.68 -29.84 -9.59
CA PRO A 195 25.40 -28.99 -10.55
C PRO A 195 24.97 -27.53 -10.41
N VAL A 196 25.88 -26.61 -10.78
CA VAL A 196 25.62 -25.17 -10.76
C VAL A 196 24.43 -24.85 -11.66
N HIS A 197 23.41 -24.18 -11.11
CA HIS A 197 22.21 -23.82 -11.85
C HIS A 197 21.61 -22.50 -11.36
N LEU A 198 20.78 -21.90 -12.21
CA LEU A 198 20.02 -20.68 -11.90
C LEU A 198 18.74 -21.00 -11.13
N THR A 199 18.35 -20.07 -10.27
CA THR A 199 17.21 -20.24 -9.35
C THR A 199 16.01 -19.36 -9.68
N ALA A 200 16.16 -18.38 -10.58
CA ALA A 200 15.11 -17.43 -10.93
C ALA A 200 15.22 -16.96 -12.38
N PHE A 201 14.10 -16.47 -12.92
CA PHE A 201 13.98 -15.94 -14.27
C PHE A 201 12.99 -14.77 -14.30
N ILE A 202 12.95 -13.98 -15.38
CA ILE A 202 11.93 -12.95 -15.60
C ILE A 202 11.10 -13.31 -16.82
N GLY A 203 9.79 -13.30 -16.64
CA GLY A 203 8.84 -13.34 -17.75
C GLY A 203 7.88 -12.16 -17.72
N PHE A 204 7.10 -11.99 -18.78
CA PHE A 204 6.09 -10.97 -18.92
C PHE A 204 4.73 -11.63 -19.10
N LYS A 205 3.78 -11.29 -18.23
CA LYS A 205 2.43 -11.86 -18.31
C LYS A 205 1.75 -11.45 -19.62
N ALA A 206 1.57 -12.39 -20.53
CA ALA A 206 0.96 -12.15 -21.84
C ALA A 206 -0.58 -12.12 -21.72
N GLY A 207 -1.13 -13.20 -21.19
CA GLY A 207 -2.56 -13.37 -21.07
C GLY A 207 -2.93 -14.65 -20.33
N MET A 208 -4.17 -15.07 -20.48
CA MET A 208 -4.68 -16.31 -19.91
C MET A 208 -5.49 -17.02 -20.98
N THR A 209 -5.44 -18.35 -20.95
CA THR A 209 -6.32 -19.23 -21.72
C THR A 209 -6.77 -20.37 -20.81
N HIS A 210 -7.47 -21.36 -21.35
CA HIS A 210 -7.76 -22.60 -20.65
C HIS A 210 -7.27 -23.77 -21.50
N ILE A 211 -7.03 -24.89 -20.83
CA ILE A 211 -6.59 -26.14 -21.41
C ILE A 211 -7.57 -27.25 -21.02
N VAL A 212 -7.54 -28.34 -21.77
CA VAL A 212 -8.11 -29.63 -21.36
C VAL A 212 -6.95 -30.58 -21.12
N ARG A 213 -7.02 -31.32 -20.02
CA ARG A 213 -6.10 -32.41 -19.71
C ARG A 213 -6.83 -33.54 -19.00
N ASP A 214 -6.25 -34.72 -19.08
CA ASP A 214 -6.63 -35.80 -18.18
C ASP A 214 -6.02 -35.59 -16.81
N VAL A 215 -6.80 -35.87 -15.78
CA VAL A 215 -6.35 -35.79 -14.40
C VAL A 215 -6.04 -37.18 -13.88
N ASP A 216 -4.76 -37.43 -13.56
CA ASP A 216 -4.33 -38.65 -12.88
C ASP A 216 -4.22 -38.39 -11.37
N LYS A 217 -5.31 -38.63 -10.66
CA LYS A 217 -5.43 -38.46 -9.20
C LYS A 217 -6.20 -39.62 -8.61
N PRO A 218 -5.52 -40.76 -8.30
CA PRO A 218 -6.14 -41.90 -7.67
C PRO A 218 -6.90 -41.50 -6.39
N GLY A 219 -8.14 -41.97 -6.26
CA GLY A 219 -9.06 -41.64 -5.15
C GLY A 219 -9.92 -40.40 -5.35
N SER A 220 -9.72 -39.63 -6.43
CA SER A 220 -10.57 -38.48 -6.78
C SER A 220 -11.71 -38.87 -7.73
N LYS A 221 -12.87 -38.22 -7.61
CA LYS A 221 -14.01 -38.36 -8.56
C LYS A 221 -13.66 -37.93 -9.99
N VAL A 222 -12.62 -37.11 -10.14
CA VAL A 222 -12.10 -36.63 -11.43
C VAL A 222 -10.91 -37.44 -11.95
N ASN A 223 -10.59 -38.58 -11.32
CA ASN A 223 -9.51 -39.43 -11.82
C ASN A 223 -9.84 -39.96 -13.21
N LYS A 224 -8.87 -39.93 -14.13
CA LYS A 224 -9.00 -40.34 -15.54
C LYS A 224 -10.16 -39.64 -16.28
N LYS A 225 -10.52 -38.44 -15.83
CA LYS A 225 -11.50 -37.57 -16.51
C LYS A 225 -10.82 -36.33 -17.03
N GLU A 226 -11.39 -35.81 -18.11
CA GLU A 226 -10.98 -34.54 -18.67
C GLU A 226 -11.42 -33.39 -17.76
N VAL A 227 -10.48 -32.51 -17.45
CA VAL A 227 -10.73 -31.31 -16.67
C VAL A 227 -10.24 -30.10 -17.42
N VAL A 228 -11.10 -29.08 -17.49
CA VAL A 228 -10.75 -27.77 -18.01
C VAL A 228 -10.06 -26.97 -16.92
N GLU A 229 -8.81 -26.57 -17.15
CA GLU A 229 -8.07 -25.75 -16.20
C GLU A 229 -7.63 -24.43 -16.85
N ALA A 230 -7.85 -23.32 -16.13
CA ALA A 230 -7.35 -22.02 -16.56
C ALA A 230 -5.83 -21.96 -16.40
N VAL A 231 -5.15 -21.38 -17.38
CA VAL A 231 -3.69 -21.21 -17.40
C VAL A 231 -3.32 -19.77 -17.72
N THR A 232 -2.20 -19.31 -17.16
CA THR A 232 -1.59 -18.03 -17.52
C THR A 232 -0.39 -18.29 -18.42
N VAL A 233 -0.32 -17.58 -19.55
CA VAL A 233 0.84 -17.59 -20.46
C VAL A 233 1.77 -16.43 -20.09
N ILE A 234 3.02 -16.75 -19.81
CA ILE A 234 4.08 -15.79 -19.49
C ILE A 234 5.14 -15.88 -20.58
N GLU A 235 5.34 -14.82 -21.35
CA GLU A 235 6.40 -14.75 -22.37
C GLU A 235 7.74 -14.48 -21.68
N THR A 236 8.73 -15.30 -21.99
CA THR A 236 10.05 -15.35 -21.36
C THR A 236 11.12 -15.16 -22.43
N PRO A 237 11.44 -13.91 -22.83
CA PRO A 237 12.58 -13.68 -23.70
C PRO A 237 13.87 -14.15 -22.98
N PRO A 238 14.88 -14.63 -23.72
CA PRO A 238 16.13 -15.09 -23.12
C PRO A 238 16.81 -13.97 -22.31
N LEU A 239 17.35 -14.33 -21.15
CA LEU A 239 18.09 -13.41 -20.29
C LEU A 239 19.55 -13.33 -20.74
N VAL A 240 20.16 -12.15 -20.63
CA VAL A 240 21.60 -11.97 -20.85
C VAL A 240 22.27 -11.71 -19.52
N ILE A 241 23.30 -12.50 -19.19
CA ILE A 241 24.13 -12.25 -18.00
C ILE A 241 25.16 -11.19 -18.34
N ILE A 242 25.23 -10.15 -17.51
CA ILE A 242 26.12 -8.99 -17.70
C ILE A 242 27.08 -8.76 -16.54
N GLY A 243 27.06 -9.62 -15.52
CA GLY A 243 27.99 -9.51 -14.40
C GLY A 243 27.71 -10.51 -13.29
N VAL A 244 28.56 -10.50 -12.28
CA VAL A 244 28.48 -11.34 -11.07
C VAL A 244 28.79 -10.51 -9.84
N THR A 245 28.07 -10.78 -8.75
CA THR A 245 28.24 -10.16 -7.43
C THR A 245 28.50 -11.25 -6.40
N GLY A 246 29.62 -11.12 -5.69
CA GLY A 246 29.92 -11.93 -4.51
C GLY A 246 29.34 -11.30 -3.25
N LEU A 247 28.74 -12.12 -2.40
CA LEU A 247 28.20 -11.75 -1.09
C LEU A 247 29.02 -12.44 0.00
N ILE A 248 29.53 -11.64 0.93
CA ILE A 248 30.23 -12.12 2.12
C ILE A 248 29.25 -12.18 3.30
N GLU A 249 29.33 -13.26 4.07
CA GLU A 249 28.60 -13.36 5.32
C GLU A 249 29.26 -12.51 6.41
N THR A 250 28.47 -11.63 7.01
CA THR A 250 28.88 -10.84 8.17
C THR A 250 27.89 -11.11 9.30
N PRO A 251 28.25 -10.85 10.57
CA PRO A 251 27.32 -11.01 11.69
C PRO A 251 26.01 -10.21 11.55
N ARG A 252 26.01 -9.13 10.75
CA ARG A 252 24.83 -8.30 10.45
C ARG A 252 24.02 -8.80 9.25
N GLY A 253 24.45 -9.89 8.61
CA GLY A 253 23.86 -10.46 7.40
C GLY A 253 24.78 -10.40 6.18
N PRO A 254 24.33 -10.91 5.02
CA PRO A 254 25.14 -10.94 3.81
C PRO A 254 25.31 -9.54 3.23
N ARG A 255 26.56 -9.14 2.97
CA ARG A 255 26.93 -7.85 2.38
C ARG A 255 27.52 -8.06 0.99
N ALA A 256 27.16 -7.20 0.04
CA ALA A 256 27.80 -7.22 -1.28
C ALA A 256 29.28 -6.86 -1.12
N PHE A 257 30.15 -7.75 -1.59
CA PHE A 257 31.60 -7.63 -1.45
C PHE A 257 32.21 -6.98 -2.69
N LYS A 258 32.12 -7.67 -3.84
CA LYS A 258 32.62 -7.20 -5.13
C LYS A 258 31.62 -7.52 -6.23
N THR A 259 31.57 -6.67 -7.25
CA THR A 259 30.76 -6.88 -8.45
C THR A 259 31.66 -6.73 -9.67
N VAL A 260 31.73 -7.79 -10.47
CA VAL A 260 32.46 -7.82 -11.74
C VAL A 260 31.43 -7.75 -12.86
N TRP A 261 31.67 -6.89 -13.84
CA TRP A 261 30.80 -6.68 -14.99
C TRP A 261 31.43 -7.28 -16.24
N ALA A 262 30.59 -7.74 -17.17
CA ALA A 262 31.00 -8.16 -18.51
C ALA A 262 31.60 -7.00 -19.32
N GLU A 263 32.24 -7.32 -20.44
CA GLU A 263 32.91 -6.35 -21.30
C GLU A 263 31.90 -5.51 -22.06
N HIS A 264 30.97 -6.19 -22.73
CA HIS A 264 29.93 -5.60 -23.54
C HIS A 264 28.59 -5.61 -22.80
N ILE A 265 28.09 -4.41 -22.49
CA ILE A 265 26.78 -4.23 -21.86
C ILE A 265 25.82 -3.63 -22.88
N ALA A 266 24.74 -4.36 -23.16
CA ALA A 266 23.71 -3.95 -24.10
C ALA A 266 23.11 -2.58 -23.74
N GLU A 267 22.80 -1.78 -24.77
CA GLU A 267 22.18 -0.46 -24.61
C GLU A 267 20.91 -0.48 -23.75
N ASP A 268 20.11 -1.54 -23.86
CA ASP A 268 18.86 -1.73 -23.11
C ASP A 268 19.09 -1.81 -21.60
N ALA A 269 20.21 -2.42 -21.18
CA ALA A 269 20.64 -2.47 -19.79
C ALA A 269 21.22 -1.12 -19.34
N ARG A 270 22.04 -0.47 -20.18
CA ARG A 270 22.58 0.88 -19.91
C ARG A 270 21.47 1.91 -19.68
N ARG A 271 20.35 1.80 -20.40
CA ARG A 271 19.14 2.63 -20.23
C ARG A 271 18.57 2.62 -18.81
N ARG A 272 18.87 1.63 -17.97
CA ARG A 272 18.42 1.59 -16.57
C ARG A 272 19.13 2.60 -15.67
N TYR A 273 20.34 2.99 -16.03
CA TYR A 273 21.13 3.96 -15.26
C TYR A 273 20.73 5.41 -15.55
N TYR A 274 19.84 5.63 -16.53
CA TYR A 274 19.33 6.94 -16.89
C TYR A 274 17.82 7.04 -16.66
N LYS A 275 17.38 8.12 -16.02
CA LYS A 275 15.96 8.49 -15.99
C LYS A 275 15.54 8.98 -17.37
N ASN A 276 16.27 9.95 -17.91
CA ASN A 276 16.09 10.54 -19.23
C ASN A 276 17.18 9.99 -20.16
N TRP A 277 16.80 9.13 -21.10
CA TRP A 277 17.75 8.58 -22.07
C TRP A 277 17.97 9.52 -23.28
N PHE A 278 16.93 10.26 -23.63
CA PHE A 278 16.99 11.37 -24.56
C PHE A 278 16.79 12.63 -23.71
N VAL A 279 17.87 13.37 -23.48
CA VAL A 279 17.79 14.73 -22.94
C VAL A 279 17.82 15.63 -24.16
N PHE A 280 16.67 16.17 -24.54
CA PHE A 280 16.65 17.37 -25.36
C PHE A 280 17.02 18.50 -24.41
N LEU A 281 18.15 19.17 -24.69
CA LEU A 281 18.43 20.47 -24.12
C LEU A 281 17.39 21.43 -24.72
N TYR A 282 16.24 21.57 -24.06
CA TYR A 282 15.41 22.76 -24.27
C TYR A 282 16.08 23.92 -23.54
N THR A 283 17.24 24.35 -24.03
CA THR A 283 17.85 25.62 -23.62
C THR A 283 17.34 26.70 -24.55
N CYS A 284 16.34 27.43 -24.04
CA CYS A 284 16.13 28.86 -24.22
C CYS A 284 16.14 29.42 -25.66
N HIS A 285 14.98 29.42 -26.33
CA HIS A 285 14.72 30.34 -27.45
C HIS A 285 13.63 31.39 -27.12
N TYR A 286 13.40 31.67 -25.83
CA TYR A 286 12.35 32.60 -25.38
C TYR A 286 12.87 33.85 -24.65
N ARG A 287 14.15 34.20 -24.84
CA ARG A 287 14.73 35.43 -24.25
C ARG A 287 15.68 36.23 -25.16
N ILE A 288 15.58 36.04 -26.48
CA ILE A 288 16.28 36.87 -27.49
C ILE A 288 15.30 37.42 -28.56
N VAL A 289 13.98 37.22 -28.40
CA VAL A 289 12.97 37.75 -29.37
C VAL A 289 12.22 38.98 -28.83
N VAL A 290 12.56 39.48 -27.63
CA VAL A 290 11.88 40.67 -27.03
C VAL A 290 12.84 41.85 -26.81
N SER A 291 14.07 41.79 -27.32
CA SER A 291 15.05 42.89 -27.24
C SER A 291 15.63 43.31 -28.60
N CYS A 292 15.11 42.78 -29.71
CA CYS A 292 15.53 43.13 -31.07
C CYS A 292 14.43 43.83 -31.90
N PHE A 293 13.36 44.33 -31.26
CA PHE A 293 12.26 45.02 -31.95
C PHE A 293 12.25 46.54 -31.76
N VAL A 294 13.33 47.10 -31.21
CA VAL A 294 13.57 48.54 -31.19
C VAL A 294 15.07 48.74 -31.33
N PHE A 295 15.59 48.83 -32.55
CA PHE A 295 16.62 49.79 -32.94
C PHE A 295 16.85 49.69 -34.46
N GLN A 296 16.93 50.86 -35.06
CA GLN A 296 16.82 51.14 -36.50
C GLN A 296 17.86 50.47 -37.39
N LEU A 297 17.45 50.35 -38.65
CA LEU A 297 18.24 50.58 -39.87
C LEU A 297 19.67 51.07 -39.60
N SER A 298 20.64 50.30 -40.08
CA SER A 298 21.60 50.69 -41.12
C SER A 298 22.93 49.96 -40.94
N LEU A 299 23.59 49.75 -42.07
CA LEU A 299 24.97 49.29 -42.25
C LEU A 299 25.26 47.78 -42.14
N LEU A 300 25.49 47.25 -43.34
CA LEU A 300 26.67 46.46 -43.72
C LEU A 300 26.69 44.98 -43.34
N CYS A 301 26.06 44.25 -44.24
CA CYS A 301 26.62 43.12 -44.96
C CYS A 301 28.16 43.22 -45.19
N THR A 302 28.98 42.88 -44.17
CA THR A 302 30.39 42.51 -44.37
C THR A 302 30.98 41.61 -43.26
N ILE A 303 30.19 40.73 -42.63
CA ILE A 303 30.73 39.62 -41.80
C ILE A 303 29.90 38.33 -42.02
N CYS A 304 29.58 38.01 -43.27
CA CYS A 304 28.81 36.79 -43.61
C CYS A 304 29.65 35.68 -44.28
N MET A 305 30.98 35.72 -44.16
CA MET A 305 31.88 34.66 -44.67
C MET A 305 32.84 34.08 -43.63
N SER A 306 32.57 34.26 -42.33
CA SER A 306 33.36 33.60 -41.27
C SER A 306 32.51 33.22 -40.06
N VAL A 307 31.41 32.52 -40.31
CA VAL A 307 30.73 31.76 -39.25
C VAL A 307 30.99 30.28 -39.49
N GLU A 308 32.04 29.82 -38.81
CA GLU A 308 32.29 28.43 -38.51
C GLU A 308 30.98 27.70 -38.16
N LYS A 309 30.81 26.52 -38.75
CA LYS A 309 30.04 25.38 -38.23
C LYS A 309 29.10 25.74 -37.07
N ILE A 310 27.89 26.18 -37.40
CA ILE A 310 26.76 26.08 -36.48
C ILE A 310 26.45 24.59 -36.33
N ASN A 311 27.25 23.92 -35.50
CA ASN A 311 26.90 22.65 -34.91
C ASN A 311 25.57 22.87 -34.20
N THR A 312 24.52 22.30 -34.77
CA THR A 312 23.25 22.11 -34.06
C THR A 312 23.54 21.65 -32.63
N PRO A 313 23.02 22.30 -31.57
CA PRO A 313 23.13 21.75 -30.23
C PRO A 313 22.06 20.67 -30.07
N SER A 314 22.24 19.55 -30.78
CA SER A 314 21.69 18.26 -30.36
C SER A 314 22.75 17.50 -29.56
N ALA A 315 23.45 18.20 -28.66
CA ALA A 315 24.39 17.58 -27.73
C ALA A 315 23.61 16.76 -26.68
N ILE A 316 23.15 15.58 -27.09
CA ILE A 316 22.70 14.53 -26.18
C ILE A 316 23.88 14.29 -25.23
N SER A 317 23.69 14.51 -23.93
CA SER A 317 24.72 14.25 -22.91
C SER A 317 25.43 12.93 -23.20
N PRO A 318 26.77 12.88 -23.26
CA PRO A 318 27.48 11.68 -23.66
C PRO A 318 27.09 10.53 -22.74
N LYS A 319 26.50 9.48 -23.31
CA LYS A 319 26.04 8.29 -22.58
C LYS A 319 27.27 7.53 -22.10
N LYS A 320 27.76 7.89 -20.91
CA LYS A 320 29.00 7.39 -20.30
C LYS A 320 28.83 6.19 -19.35
N ALA A 321 27.60 5.69 -19.12
CA ALA A 321 27.40 4.53 -18.25
C ALA A 321 28.21 3.32 -18.75
N PHE A 322 29.00 2.72 -17.85
CA PHE A 322 29.92 1.60 -18.09
C PHE A 322 31.11 1.85 -19.02
N SER A 323 31.35 3.07 -19.51
CA SER A 323 32.50 3.31 -20.40
C SER A 323 33.84 2.99 -19.73
N LYS A 324 34.00 3.35 -18.45
CA LYS A 324 35.22 3.02 -17.68
C LYS A 324 35.34 1.52 -17.40
N SER A 325 34.23 0.84 -17.13
CA SER A 325 34.22 -0.60 -16.85
C SER A 325 34.59 -1.42 -18.08
N SER A 326 34.06 -1.07 -19.26
CA SER A 326 34.40 -1.73 -20.51
C SER A 326 35.86 -1.48 -20.91
N LYS A 327 36.41 -0.28 -20.67
CA LYS A 327 37.85 0.01 -20.92
C LYS A 327 38.79 -0.89 -20.11
N LYS A 328 38.43 -1.26 -18.88
CA LYS A 328 39.24 -2.19 -18.06
C LYS A 328 39.44 -3.57 -18.69
N TRP A 329 38.56 -3.99 -19.60
CA TRP A 329 38.73 -5.24 -20.33
C TRP A 329 39.73 -5.12 -21.48
N GLN A 330 39.99 -3.90 -21.94
CA GLN A 330 40.94 -3.60 -23.02
C GLN A 330 42.37 -3.46 -22.46
N ASP A 331 42.50 -2.89 -21.26
CA ASP A 331 43.79 -2.68 -20.59
C ASP A 331 44.28 -3.96 -19.87
N GLU A 332 45.55 -4.34 -20.02
CA GLU A 332 46.14 -5.52 -19.35
C GLU A 332 46.10 -5.41 -17.82
N ASP A 333 46.38 -4.24 -17.26
CA ASP A 333 46.27 -4.00 -15.81
C ASP A 333 44.81 -4.05 -15.33
N GLY A 334 43.87 -3.67 -16.20
CA GLY A 334 42.44 -3.78 -15.94
C GLY A 334 41.98 -5.24 -15.86
N LYS A 335 42.45 -6.11 -16.77
CA LYS A 335 42.19 -7.55 -16.74
C LYS A 335 42.74 -8.19 -15.46
N LYS A 336 43.97 -7.88 -15.06
CA LYS A 336 44.56 -8.33 -13.78
C LYS A 336 43.72 -7.89 -12.58
N SER A 337 43.23 -6.65 -12.59
CA SER A 337 42.34 -6.13 -11.54
C SER A 337 41.03 -6.91 -11.45
N ILE A 338 40.45 -7.28 -12.60
CA ILE A 338 39.20 -8.05 -12.68
C ILE A 338 39.42 -9.48 -12.18
N GLU A 339 40.50 -10.13 -12.60
CA GLU A 339 40.86 -11.47 -12.17
C GLU A 339 41.15 -11.51 -10.67
N SER A 340 41.85 -10.50 -10.13
CA SER A 340 42.02 -10.32 -8.69
C SER A 340 40.68 -10.21 -7.96
N ASP A 341 39.71 -9.45 -8.50
CA ASP A 341 38.38 -9.32 -7.89
C ASP A 341 37.58 -10.63 -7.99
N LEU A 342 37.68 -11.41 -9.07
CA LEU A 342 37.09 -12.74 -9.18
C LEU A 342 37.70 -13.72 -8.15
N ASN A 343 39.02 -13.73 -8.01
CA ASN A 343 39.72 -14.57 -7.04
C ASN A 343 39.35 -14.22 -5.59
N LYS A 344 39.16 -12.93 -5.29
CA LYS A 344 38.64 -12.51 -3.97
C LYS A 344 37.20 -12.98 -3.75
N ILE A 345 36.36 -13.02 -4.80
CA ILE A 345 35.00 -13.59 -4.68
C ILE A 345 35.09 -15.08 -4.35
N LYS A 346 35.93 -15.85 -5.08
CA LYS A 346 36.14 -17.28 -4.81
C LYS A 346 36.59 -17.55 -3.38
N LYS A 347 37.50 -16.71 -2.85
CA LYS A 347 38.11 -16.90 -1.52
C LYS A 347 37.20 -16.51 -0.36
N TYR A 348 36.49 -15.38 -0.44
CA TYR A 348 35.83 -14.77 0.72
C TYR A 348 34.30 -14.84 0.71
N CYS A 349 33.68 -15.05 -0.45
CA CYS A 349 32.22 -14.99 -0.55
C CYS A 349 31.60 -16.36 -0.29
N SER A 350 30.48 -16.40 0.44
CA SER A 350 29.70 -17.63 0.64
C SER A 350 28.65 -17.81 -0.46
N THR A 351 28.11 -16.70 -0.97
CA THR A 351 27.04 -16.72 -1.96
C THR A 351 27.40 -15.89 -3.19
N VAL A 352 27.08 -16.42 -4.35
CA VAL A 352 27.36 -15.79 -5.66
C VAL A 352 26.05 -15.53 -6.37
N ARG A 353 25.89 -14.32 -6.91
CA ARG A 353 24.72 -13.92 -7.70
C ARG A 353 25.13 -13.39 -9.05
N VAL A 354 24.50 -13.86 -10.10
CA VAL A 354 24.67 -13.28 -11.44
C VAL A 354 23.70 -12.12 -11.64
N ILE A 355 24.17 -11.07 -12.29
CA ILE A 355 23.37 -9.95 -12.72
C ILE A 355 22.93 -10.23 -14.15
N ALA A 356 21.63 -10.46 -14.32
CA ALA A 356 21.01 -10.74 -15.61
C ALA A 356 20.00 -9.66 -15.97
N HIS A 357 19.79 -9.43 -17.26
CA HIS A 357 18.74 -8.55 -17.75
C HIS A 357 17.89 -9.16 -18.86
N THR A 358 16.65 -8.69 -18.96
CA THR A 358 15.75 -9.05 -20.06
C THR A 358 16.11 -8.31 -21.34
N GLN A 359 15.79 -8.92 -22.49
CA GLN A 359 15.94 -8.30 -23.81
C GLN A 359 14.63 -7.60 -24.21
N GLN A 360 14.56 -6.29 -23.94
CA GLN A 360 13.32 -5.55 -24.08
C GLN A 360 13.04 -5.16 -25.55
N LYS A 361 14.07 -4.96 -26.38
CA LYS A 361 13.92 -4.70 -27.83
C LYS A 361 13.23 -5.84 -28.59
N ILE A 362 13.50 -7.09 -28.20
CA ILE A 362 12.92 -8.27 -28.84
C ILE A 362 11.40 -8.34 -28.57
N LEU A 363 10.98 -7.91 -27.39
CA LEU A 363 9.58 -7.71 -27.09
C LEU A 363 9.08 -6.48 -27.85
N ARG A 364 8.11 -6.65 -28.77
CA ARG A 364 7.48 -5.56 -29.54
C ARG A 364 6.62 -4.65 -28.65
N ARG A 365 7.26 -3.94 -27.72
CA ARG A 365 6.65 -3.11 -26.67
C ARG A 365 7.23 -1.70 -26.72
N ARG A 366 6.46 -0.74 -26.19
CA ARG A 366 6.88 0.67 -26.10
C ARG A 366 8.05 0.90 -25.15
N ASP A 367 8.14 0.13 -24.07
CA ASP A 367 9.27 0.22 -23.14
C ASP A 367 10.50 -0.41 -23.78
N LYS A 368 11.63 0.29 -23.75
CA LYS A 368 12.95 -0.17 -24.24
C LYS A 368 13.96 -0.37 -23.11
N LYS A 369 13.58 -0.10 -21.84
CA LYS A 369 14.48 -0.25 -20.69
C LYS A 369 14.45 -1.70 -20.20
N ALA A 370 15.60 -2.38 -20.25
CA ALA A 370 15.72 -3.76 -19.75
C ALA A 370 15.39 -3.86 -18.26
N HIS A 371 14.93 -5.02 -17.80
CA HIS A 371 14.77 -5.29 -16.38
C HIS A 371 15.97 -6.08 -15.87
N ILE A 372 16.77 -5.44 -15.01
CA ILE A 372 17.94 -6.04 -14.37
C ILE A 372 17.53 -6.70 -13.05
N ILE A 373 17.99 -7.93 -12.83
CA ILE A 373 17.90 -8.65 -11.57
C ILE A 373 19.20 -9.34 -11.22
N GLU A 374 19.37 -9.59 -9.94
CA GLU A 374 20.34 -10.54 -9.42
C GLU A 374 19.64 -11.89 -9.27
N ILE A 375 20.25 -12.96 -9.76
CA ILE A 375 19.82 -14.34 -9.60
C ILE A 375 20.90 -15.07 -8.83
N GLN A 376 20.54 -15.80 -7.78
CA GLN A 376 21.49 -16.60 -7.03
C GLN A 376 21.82 -17.88 -7.79
N LEU A 377 23.12 -18.19 -7.89
CA LEU A 377 23.60 -19.49 -8.34
C LEU A 377 23.65 -20.45 -7.17
N ASN A 378 23.05 -21.62 -7.36
CA ASN A 378 23.09 -22.72 -6.39
C ASN A 378 23.75 -23.94 -7.05
N GLY A 379 24.31 -24.85 -6.24
CA GLY A 379 25.04 -26.03 -6.72
C GLY A 379 26.55 -25.81 -6.79
N GLY A 380 27.32 -26.89 -6.61
CA GLY A 380 28.79 -26.88 -6.66
C GLY A 380 29.47 -26.02 -5.58
N SER A 381 30.79 -25.93 -5.70
CA SER A 381 31.60 -25.06 -4.84
C SER A 381 31.47 -23.58 -5.24
N VAL A 382 31.95 -22.67 -4.40
CA VAL A 382 31.93 -21.22 -4.72
C VAL A 382 32.78 -20.90 -5.94
N SER A 383 33.93 -21.58 -6.12
CA SER A 383 34.77 -21.41 -7.31
C SER A 383 34.02 -21.79 -8.58
N ASP A 384 33.35 -22.96 -8.58
CA ASP A 384 32.60 -23.45 -9.74
C ASP A 384 31.50 -22.49 -10.14
N LYS A 385 30.82 -21.86 -9.16
CA LYS A 385 29.80 -20.83 -9.43
C LYS A 385 30.38 -19.59 -10.09
N VAL A 386 31.57 -19.14 -9.67
CA VAL A 386 32.23 -17.98 -10.26
C VAL A 386 32.71 -18.28 -11.67
N ASP A 387 33.26 -19.48 -11.89
CA ASP A 387 33.75 -19.93 -13.20
C ASP A 387 32.59 -20.12 -14.16
N TRP A 388 31.50 -20.74 -13.71
CA TRP A 388 30.25 -20.82 -14.47
C TRP A 388 29.72 -19.43 -14.84
N ALA A 389 29.70 -18.49 -13.89
CA ALA A 389 29.25 -17.12 -14.17
C ALA A 389 30.14 -16.43 -15.21
N ARG A 390 31.46 -16.62 -15.13
CA ARG A 390 32.44 -16.04 -16.05
C ARG A 390 32.24 -16.58 -17.47
N GLU A 391 32.01 -17.88 -17.60
CA GLU A 391 31.77 -18.54 -18.89
C GLU A 391 30.44 -18.10 -19.54
N HIS A 392 29.45 -17.71 -18.72
CA HIS A 392 28.13 -17.31 -19.17
C HIS A 392 27.96 -15.79 -19.34
N PHE A 393 29.02 -14.98 -19.23
CA PHE A 393 28.94 -13.56 -19.55
C PHE A 393 28.57 -13.35 -21.02
N GLU A 394 27.65 -12.42 -21.26
CA GLU A 394 27.17 -12.00 -22.59
C GLU A 394 26.37 -13.08 -23.36
N LYS A 395 26.37 -14.32 -22.87
CA LYS A 395 25.56 -15.42 -23.39
C LYS A 395 24.09 -15.26 -23.02
N GLN A 396 23.23 -15.77 -23.90
CA GLN A 396 21.79 -15.78 -23.73
C GLN A 396 21.34 -17.07 -23.04
N ILE A 397 20.51 -16.93 -22.01
CA ILE A 397 19.97 -18.05 -21.24
C ILE A 397 18.48 -18.16 -21.51
N PRO A 398 18.03 -19.21 -22.22
CA PRO A 398 16.61 -19.52 -22.38
C PRO A 398 16.01 -20.05 -21.08
N VAL A 399 14.68 -19.99 -20.98
CA VAL A 399 13.97 -20.40 -19.76
C VAL A 399 14.08 -21.89 -19.43
N GLU A 400 14.24 -22.72 -20.46
CA GLU A 400 14.35 -24.18 -20.37
C GLU A 400 15.61 -24.64 -19.62
N GLN A 401 16.70 -23.87 -19.67
CA GLN A 401 17.91 -24.17 -18.89
C GLN A 401 17.70 -23.92 -17.39
N VAL A 402 16.67 -23.16 -17.00
CA VAL A 402 16.42 -22.77 -15.60
C VAL A 402 15.32 -23.61 -14.96
N PHE A 403 14.22 -23.81 -15.67
CA PHE A 403 13.05 -24.55 -15.18
C PHE A 403 12.78 -25.78 -16.03
N SER A 404 12.31 -26.83 -15.37
CA SER A 404 11.85 -28.05 -16.03
C SER A 404 10.32 -28.04 -16.20
N GLN A 405 9.82 -28.82 -17.17
CA GLN A 405 8.38 -29.07 -17.29
C GLN A 405 7.88 -29.80 -16.04
N ASP A 406 6.62 -29.57 -15.65
CA ASP A 406 5.97 -30.13 -14.46
C ASP A 406 6.56 -29.70 -13.10
N GLU A 407 7.55 -28.81 -13.09
CA GLU A 407 8.08 -28.24 -11.85
C GLU A 407 7.10 -27.25 -11.20
N LEU A 408 7.16 -27.15 -9.87
CA LEU A 408 6.48 -26.11 -9.09
C LEU A 408 7.38 -24.89 -8.92
N ILE A 409 6.87 -23.73 -9.34
CA ILE A 409 7.55 -22.45 -9.25
C ILE A 409 6.76 -21.44 -8.43
N ASP A 410 7.48 -20.41 -7.97
CA ASP A 410 6.93 -19.26 -7.29
C ASP A 410 6.87 -18.07 -8.24
N CYS A 411 5.70 -17.45 -8.35
CA CYS A 411 5.51 -16.23 -9.11
C CYS A 411 5.61 -15.02 -8.18
N ILE A 412 6.61 -14.16 -8.38
CA ILE A 412 6.84 -12.95 -7.59
C ILE A 412 6.54 -11.73 -8.46
N GLY A 413 5.69 -10.84 -7.97
CA GLY A 413 5.29 -9.68 -8.76
C GLY A 413 4.61 -8.59 -7.96
N VAL A 414 4.14 -7.58 -8.70
CA VAL A 414 3.33 -6.50 -8.16
C VAL A 414 1.90 -6.65 -8.66
N THR A 415 0.94 -6.66 -7.74
CA THR A 415 -0.48 -6.86 -8.07
C THR A 415 -1.04 -5.70 -8.93
N LYS A 416 -2.21 -5.92 -9.56
CA LYS A 416 -2.94 -4.86 -10.26
C LYS A 416 -3.26 -3.71 -9.28
N GLY A 417 -3.01 -2.47 -9.70
CA GLY A 417 -3.36 -1.28 -8.93
C GLY A 417 -4.84 -0.95 -9.07
N HIS A 418 -5.50 -0.60 -7.96
CA HIS A 418 -6.89 -0.15 -7.95
C HIS A 418 -7.06 1.26 -7.33
N GLY A 419 -5.96 1.93 -6.98
CA GLY A 419 -5.97 3.25 -6.36
C GLY A 419 -6.50 3.26 -4.92
N TYR A 420 -7.01 4.42 -4.49
CA TYR A 420 -7.66 4.58 -3.20
C TYR A 420 -9.02 3.89 -3.21
N LYS A 421 -9.28 3.03 -2.22
CA LYS A 421 -10.56 2.32 -2.05
C LYS A 421 -11.07 2.42 -0.61
N GLY A 422 -12.38 2.50 -0.48
CA GLY A 422 -13.08 2.45 0.80
C GLY A 422 -12.92 1.10 1.53
N VAL A 423 -13.29 1.07 2.80
CA VAL A 423 -13.03 -0.08 3.70
C VAL A 423 -13.67 -1.37 3.18
N THR A 424 -14.92 -1.30 2.71
CA THR A 424 -15.66 -2.45 2.16
C THR A 424 -14.91 -3.12 1.00
N SER A 425 -14.39 -2.36 0.02
CA SER A 425 -13.66 -2.98 -1.09
C SER A 425 -12.24 -3.40 -0.68
N ARG A 426 -11.58 -2.65 0.21
CA ARG A 426 -10.18 -2.89 0.60
C ARG A 426 -10.00 -4.06 1.57
N TRP A 427 -10.97 -4.25 2.47
CA TRP A 427 -10.92 -5.24 3.55
C TRP A 427 -12.07 -6.25 3.51
N HIS A 428 -13.03 -6.10 2.60
CA HIS A 428 -14.21 -6.96 2.48
C HIS A 428 -15.05 -6.97 3.77
N THR A 429 -15.17 -5.81 4.42
CA THR A 429 -16.06 -5.64 5.58
C THR A 429 -17.53 -5.66 5.14
N LYS A 430 -18.42 -6.18 5.98
CA LYS A 430 -19.86 -6.13 5.75
C LYS A 430 -20.31 -4.67 5.59
N LYS A 431 -21.22 -4.42 4.64
CA LYS A 431 -21.87 -3.10 4.49
C LYS A 431 -22.85 -2.89 5.65
N LEU A 432 -23.03 -1.64 6.07
CA LEU A 432 -24.05 -1.31 7.05
C LEU A 432 -25.46 -1.37 6.43
N PRO A 433 -26.52 -1.43 7.26
CA PRO A 433 -27.90 -1.41 6.78
C PRO A 433 -28.19 -0.20 5.89
N ARG A 434 -29.14 -0.35 4.96
CA ARG A 434 -29.50 0.71 4.00
C ARG A 434 -29.89 2.03 4.68
N LYS A 435 -30.56 1.95 5.84
CA LYS A 435 -31.10 3.10 6.59
C LYS A 435 -30.05 3.89 7.39
N THR A 436 -28.76 3.57 7.31
CA THR A 436 -27.74 4.31 8.07
C THR A 436 -27.51 5.71 7.53
N HIS A 437 -27.55 6.70 8.41
CA HIS A 437 -27.17 8.07 8.10
C HIS A 437 -25.64 8.20 7.84
N LYS A 438 -25.25 9.14 6.97
CA LYS A 438 -23.86 9.41 6.55
C LYS A 438 -23.16 8.19 5.93
N GLY A 439 -23.90 7.43 5.11
CA GLY A 439 -23.38 6.37 4.24
C GLY A 439 -23.14 5.01 4.90
N LEU A 440 -23.28 3.96 4.09
CA LEU A 440 -23.28 2.56 4.53
C LEU A 440 -21.95 1.80 4.32
N ARG A 441 -21.01 2.35 3.54
CA ARG A 441 -19.75 1.68 3.14
C ARG A 441 -18.58 2.03 4.06
N LYS A 442 -18.84 1.94 5.37
CA LYS A 442 -17.88 2.26 6.45
C LYS A 442 -17.86 1.15 7.50
N VAL A 443 -16.85 1.17 8.36
CA VAL A 443 -16.86 0.39 9.61
C VAL A 443 -17.55 1.25 10.65
N ALA A 444 -18.52 0.68 11.37
CA ALA A 444 -19.30 1.42 12.37
C ALA A 444 -18.46 1.82 13.58
N CYS A 445 -17.84 0.85 14.25
CA CYS A 445 -16.97 1.08 15.41
C CYS A 445 -15.50 0.86 15.03
N ILE A 446 -14.67 1.89 15.17
CA ILE A 446 -13.22 1.85 14.85
C ILE A 446 -12.34 1.46 16.03
N GLY A 447 -12.90 1.34 17.23
CA GLY A 447 -12.18 1.01 18.46
C GLY A 447 -13.07 1.25 19.68
N ALA A 448 -12.69 0.65 20.81
CA ALA A 448 -13.27 0.97 22.12
C ALA A 448 -12.76 2.34 22.61
N TRP A 449 -13.36 2.86 23.69
CA TRP A 449 -12.87 4.08 24.35
C TRP A 449 -11.45 3.86 24.89
N HIS A 450 -11.24 2.77 25.62
CA HIS A 450 -9.93 2.38 26.14
C HIS A 450 -9.42 1.16 25.34
N PRO A 451 -8.25 1.22 24.69
CA PRO A 451 -7.29 2.33 24.66
C PRO A 451 -7.73 3.49 23.75
N SER A 452 -7.40 4.73 24.15
CA SER A 452 -7.76 5.99 23.48
C SER A 452 -6.99 6.26 22.17
N ARG A 453 -6.79 5.22 21.37
CA ARG A 453 -6.12 5.27 20.07
C ARG A 453 -6.70 4.26 19.10
N VAL A 454 -6.81 4.65 17.84
CA VAL A 454 -7.22 3.70 16.78
C VAL A 454 -6.08 2.72 16.52
N GLN A 455 -6.35 1.44 16.72
CA GLN A 455 -5.33 0.41 16.47
C GLN A 455 -5.01 0.28 14.98
N PHE A 456 -3.74 -0.01 14.64
CA PHE A 456 -3.30 -0.25 13.26
C PHE A 456 -3.99 -1.46 12.61
N THR A 457 -4.54 -2.35 13.44
CA THR A 457 -5.33 -3.52 13.05
C THR A 457 -6.69 -3.13 12.48
N VAL A 458 -7.19 -1.94 12.73
CA VAL A 458 -8.54 -1.54 12.31
C VAL A 458 -8.60 -1.38 10.80
N ALA A 459 -9.64 -1.92 10.18
CA ALA A 459 -9.86 -1.81 8.75
C ALA A 459 -10.15 -0.35 8.37
N ARG A 460 -9.22 0.28 7.64
CA ARG A 460 -9.34 1.66 7.15
C ARG A 460 -9.30 1.74 5.63
N ALA A 461 -9.87 2.80 5.06
CA ALA A 461 -9.79 3.11 3.64
C ALA A 461 -8.34 3.44 3.24
N GLY A 462 -8.01 3.32 1.96
CA GLY A 462 -6.66 3.61 1.47
C GLY A 462 -6.31 2.83 0.21
N GLN A 463 -5.01 2.76 -0.10
CA GLN A 463 -4.50 2.07 -1.28
C GLN A 463 -4.94 0.60 -1.32
N LYS A 464 -5.52 0.18 -2.45
CA LYS A 464 -5.80 -1.23 -2.81
C LYS A 464 -5.01 -1.61 -4.06
N GLY A 465 -4.22 -2.68 -3.95
CA GLY A 465 -3.44 -3.19 -5.08
C GLY A 465 -2.15 -2.41 -5.32
N TYR A 466 -1.39 -2.84 -6.33
CA TYR A 466 0.01 -2.47 -6.51
C TYR A 466 0.87 -2.86 -5.30
N HIS A 467 0.64 -4.05 -4.74
CA HIS A 467 1.41 -4.59 -3.63
C HIS A 467 2.40 -5.63 -4.14
N HIS A 468 3.58 -5.74 -3.52
CA HIS A 468 4.50 -6.85 -3.77
C HIS A 468 3.96 -8.14 -3.14
N ARG A 469 3.85 -9.21 -3.93
CA ARG A 469 3.34 -10.51 -3.50
C ARG A 469 4.14 -11.63 -4.14
N THR A 470 4.09 -12.79 -3.50
CA THR A 470 4.59 -14.06 -4.02
C THR A 470 3.43 -15.04 -3.98
N GLU A 471 3.10 -15.63 -5.12
CA GLU A 471 2.19 -16.75 -5.24
C GLU A 471 3.04 -18.00 -5.38
N ILE A 472 2.95 -18.90 -4.39
CA ILE A 472 3.75 -20.11 -4.31
C ILE A 472 3.08 -21.28 -5.04
N ASN A 473 3.87 -22.30 -5.38
CA ASN A 473 3.41 -23.61 -5.85
C ASN A 473 2.58 -23.53 -7.15
N LYS A 474 3.01 -22.70 -8.10
CA LYS A 474 2.43 -22.66 -9.44
C LYS A 474 3.10 -23.71 -10.29
N LYS A 475 2.33 -24.67 -10.79
CA LYS A 475 2.84 -25.73 -11.65
C LYS A 475 3.03 -25.23 -13.08
N ILE A 476 4.17 -25.54 -13.66
CA ILE A 476 4.42 -25.36 -15.10
C ILE A 476 3.75 -26.50 -15.83
N TYR A 477 2.89 -26.20 -16.80
CA TYR A 477 2.21 -27.20 -17.62
C TYR A 477 2.90 -27.41 -18.97
N ARG A 478 3.53 -26.36 -19.51
CA ARG A 478 4.29 -26.44 -20.75
C ARG A 478 5.33 -25.34 -20.81
N LEU A 479 6.52 -25.70 -21.30
CA LEU A 479 7.53 -24.77 -21.77
C LEU A 479 7.43 -24.75 -23.30
N GLY A 480 6.99 -23.62 -23.86
CA GLY A 480 6.80 -23.50 -25.30
C GLY A 480 7.93 -22.69 -25.93
N LYS A 481 8.43 -23.17 -27.08
CA LYS A 481 9.44 -22.49 -27.87
C LYS A 481 8.88 -21.29 -28.64
N SER A 482 9.74 -20.34 -28.93
CA SER A 482 9.46 -19.13 -29.71
C SER A 482 8.82 -19.45 -31.04
N CYS A 483 7.69 -18.80 -31.36
CA CYS A 483 6.99 -19.03 -32.63
C CYS A 483 7.74 -18.52 -33.87
N LEU A 484 8.88 -17.87 -33.69
CA LEU A 484 9.78 -17.46 -34.76
C LEU A 484 10.64 -18.64 -35.25
N THR A 485 10.86 -19.64 -34.38
CA THR A 485 11.57 -20.87 -34.74
C THR A 485 10.64 -21.84 -35.48
N PRO A 486 11.16 -22.72 -36.36
CA PRO A 486 10.35 -23.72 -37.07
C PRO A 486 9.58 -24.62 -36.11
N GLU A 487 10.25 -25.11 -35.05
CA GLU A 487 9.66 -25.93 -33.99
C GLU A 487 8.55 -25.19 -33.23
N GLY A 488 8.77 -23.91 -32.95
CA GLY A 488 7.82 -23.12 -32.19
C GLY A 488 6.58 -22.68 -32.96
N LYS A 489 6.50 -22.87 -34.28
CA LYS A 489 5.25 -22.62 -35.04
C LYS A 489 4.09 -23.49 -34.54
N LYS A 490 4.40 -24.70 -34.07
CA LYS A 490 3.46 -25.70 -33.54
C LYS A 490 3.46 -25.76 -32.00
N ASN A 491 3.91 -24.70 -31.33
CA ASN A 491 4.16 -24.70 -29.88
C ASN A 491 2.91 -24.89 -28.98
N ALA A 492 1.69 -24.84 -29.53
CA ALA A 492 0.46 -25.09 -28.80
C ALA A 492 -0.36 -26.26 -29.35
N THR A 493 0.16 -26.96 -30.36
CA THR A 493 -0.40 -28.24 -30.82
C THR A 493 -0.15 -29.31 -29.76
N THR A 494 -1.16 -30.14 -29.52
CA THR A 494 -1.09 -31.32 -28.64
C THR A 494 -1.27 -32.59 -29.46
N GLU A 495 -1.03 -33.77 -28.89
CA GLU A 495 -1.14 -35.06 -29.59
C GLU A 495 -2.55 -35.31 -30.16
N SER A 496 -3.58 -34.77 -29.51
CA SER A 496 -4.97 -34.90 -29.96
C SER A 496 -5.38 -33.86 -31.01
N ASP A 497 -4.57 -32.83 -31.24
CA ASP A 497 -4.89 -31.79 -32.23
C ASP A 497 -4.50 -32.24 -33.64
N VAL A 498 -5.48 -32.30 -34.55
CA VAL A 498 -5.24 -32.56 -35.98
C VAL A 498 -4.59 -31.36 -36.68
N THR A 499 -4.88 -30.14 -36.21
CA THR A 499 -4.39 -28.90 -36.83
C THR A 499 -3.25 -28.29 -36.04
N GLU A 500 -2.25 -27.81 -36.76
CA GLU A 500 -1.12 -27.12 -36.16
C GLU A 500 -1.52 -25.72 -35.71
N LYS A 501 -1.26 -25.41 -34.44
CA LYS A 501 -1.59 -24.09 -33.87
C LYS A 501 -0.48 -23.56 -32.95
N ASN A 502 -0.42 -22.24 -32.93
CA ASN A 502 0.43 -21.45 -32.05
C ASN A 502 -0.37 -21.00 -30.82
N ILE A 503 0.29 -20.77 -29.70
CA ILE A 503 -0.33 -20.32 -28.43
C ILE A 503 -1.10 -19.00 -28.56
N ASN A 504 -0.80 -18.22 -29.59
CA ASN A 504 -1.46 -16.95 -29.86
C ASN A 504 -2.91 -17.18 -30.29
N PRO A 505 -3.89 -16.65 -29.52
CA PRO A 505 -5.28 -16.75 -29.93
C PRO A 505 -5.54 -15.93 -31.20
N LEU A 506 -6.65 -16.20 -31.90
CA LEU A 506 -7.05 -15.39 -33.05
C LEU A 506 -7.12 -13.89 -32.68
N GLY A 507 -6.35 -13.07 -33.39
CA GLY A 507 -6.20 -11.63 -33.11
C GLY A 507 -5.16 -11.27 -32.04
N GLY A 508 -4.46 -12.26 -31.48
CA GLY A 508 -3.46 -12.11 -30.42
C GLY A 508 -4.07 -11.91 -29.03
N PHE A 509 -3.23 -11.90 -28.00
CA PHE A 509 -3.70 -11.69 -26.63
C PHE A 509 -4.19 -10.25 -26.43
N PRO A 510 -5.42 -10.02 -25.92
CA PRO A 510 -5.97 -8.67 -25.83
C PRO A 510 -5.10 -7.78 -24.95
N HIS A 511 -4.80 -6.57 -25.43
CA HIS A 511 -3.88 -5.60 -24.80
C HIS A 511 -2.43 -6.07 -24.60
N TYR A 512 -2.04 -7.23 -25.13
CA TYR A 512 -0.65 -7.70 -25.14
C TYR A 512 -0.08 -7.64 -26.55
N GLY A 513 -0.74 -8.31 -27.50
CA GLY A 513 -0.25 -8.59 -28.84
C GLY A 513 0.06 -10.08 -29.01
N LEU A 514 0.99 -10.38 -29.92
CA LEU A 514 1.48 -11.74 -30.15
C LEU A 514 2.60 -12.07 -29.15
N VAL A 515 2.60 -13.30 -28.66
CA VAL A 515 3.71 -13.96 -27.96
C VAL A 515 4.63 -14.54 -29.03
N ASN A 516 5.82 -13.97 -29.15
CA ASN A 516 6.77 -14.36 -30.19
C ASN A 516 7.93 -15.16 -29.63
N GLN A 517 8.31 -14.91 -28.37
CA GLN A 517 9.43 -15.59 -27.71
C GLN A 517 8.97 -16.86 -27.01
N ASP A 518 9.92 -17.56 -26.38
CA ASP A 518 9.62 -18.68 -25.51
C ASP A 518 8.59 -18.28 -24.45
N TYR A 519 7.76 -19.21 -24.00
CA TYR A 519 6.76 -18.95 -22.99
C TYR A 519 6.67 -20.07 -21.96
N VAL A 520 6.25 -19.69 -20.77
CA VAL A 520 5.90 -20.61 -19.69
C VAL A 520 4.39 -20.57 -19.50
N MET A 521 3.76 -21.72 -19.62
CA MET A 521 2.35 -21.90 -19.26
C MET A 521 2.25 -22.36 -17.82
N ILE A 522 1.67 -21.52 -16.96
CA ILE A 522 1.48 -21.85 -15.55
C ILE A 522 0.01 -22.10 -15.21
N ARG A 523 -0.23 -23.00 -14.27
CA ARG A 523 -1.56 -23.28 -13.73
C ARG A 523 -2.17 -22.04 -13.07
N GLY A 524 -3.43 -21.76 -13.42
CA GLY A 524 -4.26 -20.76 -12.79
C GLY A 524 -3.87 -19.33 -13.11
N CYS A 525 -4.26 -18.40 -12.24
CA CYS A 525 -3.91 -16.99 -12.38
C CYS A 525 -2.47 -16.71 -11.91
N CYS A 526 -1.89 -15.64 -12.45
CA CYS A 526 -0.63 -15.05 -11.98
C CYS A 526 -0.85 -13.62 -11.47
N ILE A 527 0.06 -13.15 -10.63
CA ILE A 527 0.07 -11.78 -10.08
C ILE A 527 0.09 -10.75 -11.21
N GLY A 528 -0.63 -9.64 -11.01
CA GLY A 528 -0.50 -8.44 -11.84
C GLY A 528 -1.29 -8.47 -13.17
N PRO A 529 -1.34 -7.33 -13.87
CA PRO A 529 -2.02 -7.22 -15.17
C PRO A 529 -1.17 -7.81 -16.30
N LYS A 530 -1.76 -7.92 -17.50
CA LYS A 530 -1.01 -8.18 -18.75
C LYS A 530 0.13 -7.16 -18.90
N LYS A 531 1.21 -7.53 -19.60
CA LYS A 531 2.45 -6.74 -19.78
C LYS A 531 3.29 -6.53 -18.50
N ARG A 532 2.83 -6.98 -17.32
CA ARG A 532 3.62 -6.89 -16.07
C ARG A 532 4.78 -7.88 -16.11
N PRO A 533 6.01 -7.48 -15.78
CA PRO A 533 7.10 -8.41 -15.52
C PRO A 533 6.85 -9.16 -14.21
N ILE A 534 7.03 -10.46 -14.27
CA ILE A 534 6.91 -11.42 -13.18
C ILE A 534 8.26 -12.08 -13.02
N THR A 535 8.78 -12.09 -11.80
CA THR A 535 9.98 -12.86 -11.47
C THR A 535 9.53 -14.25 -11.07
N LEU A 536 9.91 -15.23 -11.87
CA LEU A 536 9.71 -16.65 -11.59
C LEU A 536 10.91 -17.10 -10.74
N ARG A 537 10.65 -17.90 -9.71
CA ARG A 537 11.69 -18.46 -8.84
C ARG A 537 11.38 -19.93 -8.63
N LYS A 538 12.40 -20.79 -8.51
CA LYS A 538 12.21 -22.15 -8.02
C LYS A 538 11.55 -22.11 -6.63
N SER A 539 10.79 -23.15 -6.29
CA SER A 539 10.13 -23.23 -4.99
C SER A 539 11.16 -23.14 -3.85
N LEU A 540 10.78 -22.49 -2.75
CA LEU A 540 11.57 -22.52 -1.52
C LEU A 540 11.34 -23.79 -0.70
N ILE A 541 10.26 -24.52 -1.00
CA ILE A 541 9.79 -25.64 -0.22
C ILE A 541 9.89 -26.88 -1.08
N ASP A 542 10.56 -27.90 -0.57
CA ASP A 542 10.57 -29.21 -1.18
C ASP A 542 9.21 -29.87 -1.00
N HIS A 543 8.50 -30.10 -2.09
CA HIS A 543 7.14 -30.61 -2.05
C HIS A 543 7.13 -32.13 -2.03
N LYS A 544 6.48 -32.70 -1.02
CA LYS A 544 6.22 -34.16 -0.91
C LYS A 544 4.79 -34.54 -1.33
N LYS A 545 3.98 -33.58 -1.79
CA LYS A 545 2.58 -33.81 -2.17
C LYS A 545 2.52 -34.41 -3.58
N ARG A 546 1.61 -35.36 -3.80
CA ARG A 546 1.37 -36.01 -5.11
C ARG A 546 1.23 -35.01 -6.27
N PHE A 547 0.55 -33.89 -6.03
CA PHE A 547 0.37 -32.82 -7.03
C PHE A 547 1.70 -32.25 -7.58
N ALA A 548 2.78 -32.27 -6.79
CA ALA A 548 4.09 -31.83 -7.27
C ALA A 548 4.65 -32.79 -8.33
N PHE A 549 4.54 -34.10 -8.11
CA PHE A 549 5.10 -35.15 -8.96
C PHE A 549 4.18 -35.60 -10.11
N GLU A 550 2.94 -35.10 -10.17
CA GLU A 550 1.98 -35.41 -11.25
C GLU A 550 2.53 -34.99 -12.62
N LYS A 551 2.73 -35.90 -13.57
CA LYS A 551 3.14 -35.51 -14.93
C LYS A 551 1.95 -34.90 -15.67
N ILE A 552 2.15 -33.79 -16.37
CA ILE A 552 1.05 -33.07 -17.03
C ILE A 552 1.07 -33.37 -18.53
N ASN A 553 0.08 -34.15 -18.97
CA ASN A 553 -0.20 -34.39 -20.38
C ASN A 553 -1.38 -33.51 -20.81
N LEU A 554 -1.14 -32.62 -21.78
CA LEU A 554 -2.16 -31.70 -22.29
C LEU A 554 -2.88 -32.34 -23.47
N LYS A 555 -4.21 -32.42 -23.41
CA LYS A 555 -5.06 -32.90 -24.51
C LYS A 555 -5.42 -31.82 -25.50
N TRP A 556 -5.61 -30.59 -25.03
CA TRP A 556 -6.03 -29.50 -25.89
C TRP A 556 -5.74 -28.14 -25.26
N ILE A 557 -5.42 -27.15 -26.09
CA ILE A 557 -5.18 -25.76 -25.69
C ILE A 557 -6.12 -24.86 -26.49
N ASP A 558 -6.86 -23.98 -25.80
CA ASP A 558 -7.75 -23.04 -26.45
C ASP A 558 -6.98 -21.84 -27.04
N THR A 559 -7.08 -21.67 -28.35
CA THR A 559 -6.52 -20.56 -29.14
C THR A 559 -7.64 -19.72 -29.80
N ALA A 560 -8.89 -19.87 -29.36
CA ALA A 560 -9.96 -19.00 -29.79
C ALA A 560 -9.72 -17.53 -29.40
N SER A 561 -10.28 -16.60 -30.18
CA SER A 561 -10.21 -15.17 -29.91
C SER A 561 -10.70 -14.86 -28.49
N LYS A 562 -9.86 -14.17 -27.71
CA LYS A 562 -10.20 -13.65 -26.38
C LYS A 562 -10.76 -12.22 -26.42
N PHE A 563 -10.94 -11.68 -27.61
CA PHE A 563 -11.62 -10.41 -27.84
C PHE A 563 -13.06 -10.72 -28.26
N GLY A 564 -13.97 -10.75 -27.29
CA GLY A 564 -15.33 -11.27 -27.46
C GLY A 564 -15.41 -12.79 -27.23
N HIS A 565 -16.37 -13.44 -27.89
CA HIS A 565 -16.59 -14.89 -27.82
C HIS A 565 -16.07 -15.58 -29.08
N GLY A 566 -14.82 -16.03 -29.07
CA GLY A 566 -14.23 -16.75 -30.19
C GLY A 566 -14.84 -18.15 -30.35
N ARG A 567 -15.28 -18.48 -31.57
CA ARG A 567 -15.83 -19.81 -31.92
C ARG A 567 -14.85 -20.73 -32.66
N PHE A 568 -13.80 -20.16 -33.24
CA PHE A 568 -12.83 -20.88 -34.08
C PHE A 568 -11.45 -20.85 -33.42
N GLN A 569 -10.70 -21.94 -33.56
CA GLN A 569 -9.36 -22.10 -33.01
C GLN A 569 -8.29 -21.55 -33.96
N THR A 570 -8.46 -21.79 -35.26
CA THR A 570 -7.51 -21.36 -36.29
C THR A 570 -8.16 -20.46 -37.34
N LYS A 571 -7.32 -19.71 -38.08
CA LYS A 571 -7.80 -18.90 -39.21
C LYS A 571 -8.29 -19.78 -40.36
N ALA A 572 -7.65 -20.94 -40.56
CA ALA A 572 -8.02 -21.91 -41.59
C ALA A 572 -9.41 -22.49 -41.31
N GLU A 573 -9.66 -22.94 -40.09
CA GLU A 573 -10.98 -23.40 -39.64
C GLU A 573 -12.06 -22.33 -39.84
N LYS A 574 -11.77 -21.08 -39.44
CA LYS A 574 -12.70 -19.96 -39.65
C LYS A 574 -13.00 -19.73 -41.13
N LYS A 575 -11.98 -19.78 -42.01
CA LYS A 575 -12.15 -19.59 -43.46
C LYS A 575 -12.94 -20.74 -44.08
N ALA A 576 -12.67 -21.97 -43.67
CA ALA A 576 -13.41 -23.14 -44.11
C ALA A 576 -14.88 -23.08 -43.71
N PHE A 577 -15.18 -22.67 -42.48
CA PHE A 577 -16.56 -22.55 -41.99
C PHE A 577 -17.32 -21.38 -42.62
N MET A 578 -16.70 -20.20 -42.74
CA MET A 578 -17.37 -19.00 -43.25
C MET A 578 -17.46 -18.94 -44.78
N GLY A 579 -16.69 -19.76 -45.49
CA GLY A 579 -16.61 -19.71 -46.95
C GLY A 579 -15.98 -18.41 -47.46
N LYS A 580 -16.23 -18.10 -48.75
CA LYS A 580 -15.80 -16.84 -49.36
C LYS A 580 -16.66 -15.68 -48.86
N LEU A 581 -16.02 -14.69 -48.24
CA LEU A 581 -16.70 -13.47 -47.79
C LEU A 581 -16.56 -12.36 -48.85
N LYS A 582 -17.40 -11.32 -48.75
CA LYS A 582 -17.34 -10.14 -49.64
C LYS A 582 -15.93 -9.56 -49.78
N LYS A 583 -15.18 -9.45 -48.68
CA LYS A 583 -13.80 -8.93 -48.69
C LYS A 583 -12.82 -9.82 -49.46
N ASP A 584 -13.08 -11.13 -49.52
CA ASP A 584 -12.22 -12.08 -50.21
C ASP A 584 -12.50 -12.00 -51.71
N LEU A 585 -13.77 -11.83 -52.11
CA LEU A 585 -14.15 -11.55 -53.51
C LEU A 585 -13.54 -10.23 -54.01
N VAL A 586 -13.58 -9.18 -53.19
CA VAL A 586 -12.95 -7.89 -53.54
C VAL A 586 -11.43 -8.02 -53.68
N ALA A 587 -10.78 -8.85 -52.86
CA ALA A 587 -9.35 -9.11 -52.95
C ALA A 587 -8.94 -10.05 -54.09
N GLU A 588 -9.87 -10.84 -54.63
CA GLU A 588 -9.67 -11.63 -55.86
C GLU A 588 -9.85 -10.78 -57.12
N SER A 589 -10.68 -9.72 -57.05
CA SER A 589 -10.93 -8.80 -58.16
C SER A 589 -9.92 -7.64 -58.30
N ALA A 590 -9.08 -7.43 -57.28
CA ALA A 590 -8.05 -6.39 -57.22
C ALA A 590 -6.67 -7.01 -57.36
#